data_AF-X1L9T0-F1
#
_entry.id   AF-X1L9T0-F1
#
_cell.length_a   1.000
_cell.length_b   1.000
_cell.length_c   1.000
_cell.angle_alpha   90.00
_cell.angle_beta   90.00
_cell.angle_gamma   90.00
#
_symmetry.space_group_name_H-M   'P 1'
#
loop_
_entity.id
_entity.type
_entity.pdbx_description
1 polymer ?
#
loop_
_entity_poly.entity_id
_entity_poly.type
_entity_poly.pdbx_seq_one_letter_code
_entity_poly.pdbx_strand_id
1 'polypeptide(L)'
;WVMGDMQMITGRLIPPVGQGTSTRMFVSNGRNLPIPQSVEAFQGATTLEAGKGFIERAFGIAGLPEALDDRMARKWRPTVRHATAYMFVPKDVIYNETALLHGLDQADEAPAIIETMPYFLGVVNQDTVLQERRLRDLRKKLEREERRLRARQAAGSDYKKFAMRLLMDAHRNGLADLPSDMATEPELQAALTQIKQSKPGAGKNPEESELTNLYAQRRSLLSEIENVRRKSRATRKTLEDMKAFEGSVRRQYEKLKIAEHLQPASSVCPLCETPSESGIEISEAIHRSMSIVRSETI
;
A
#
# COMPACT_ATOMS: atom_id res chain seq x y z
N TRP A 1 -27.54 38.42 -7.35
CA TRP A 1 -26.28 38.17 -8.08
C TRP A 1 -26.39 38.81 -9.45
N VAL A 2 -25.31 39.43 -9.95
CA VAL A 2 -25.28 40.07 -11.27
C VAL A 2 -24.00 39.64 -11.98
N MET A 3 -24.10 39.14 -13.21
CA MET A 3 -22.97 38.85 -14.10
C MET A 3 -23.28 39.42 -15.48
N GLY A 4 -22.63 40.51 -15.84
CA GLY A 4 -23.06 41.34 -16.98
C GLY A 4 -24.50 41.81 -16.77
N ASP A 5 -25.39 41.54 -17.74
CA ASP A 5 -26.81 41.89 -17.65
C ASP A 5 -27.66 40.82 -16.94
N MET A 6 -27.10 39.66 -16.63
CA MET A 6 -27.82 38.56 -16.02
C MET A 6 -27.95 38.77 -14.51
N GLN A 7 -29.19 38.75 -14.03
CA GLN A 7 -29.55 38.86 -12.64
C GLN A 7 -30.14 37.53 -12.15
N MET A 8 -29.89 37.20 -10.89
CA MET A 8 -30.50 36.07 -10.19
C MET A 8 -31.00 36.51 -8.82
N ILE A 9 -32.25 36.19 -8.52
CA ILE A 9 -32.89 36.35 -7.22
C ILE A 9 -33.19 34.95 -6.66
N THR A 10 -32.71 34.70 -5.44
CA THR A 10 -32.96 33.45 -4.72
C THR A 10 -33.61 33.74 -3.38
N GLY A 11 -34.71 33.07 -3.08
CA GLY A 11 -35.40 33.16 -1.79
C GLY A 11 -35.59 31.77 -1.18
N ARG A 12 -35.50 31.68 0.15
CA ARG A 12 -35.91 30.50 0.90
C ARG A 12 -36.97 30.91 1.91
N LEU A 13 -38.12 30.23 1.88
CA LEU A 13 -39.18 30.50 2.84
C LEU A 13 -38.70 30.11 4.24
N ILE A 14 -38.89 30.99 5.22
CA ILE A 14 -38.57 30.67 6.62
C ILE A 14 -39.54 29.57 7.09
N PRO A 15 -39.04 28.48 7.72
CA PRO A 15 -39.92 27.44 8.21
C PRO A 15 -40.88 27.97 9.30
N PRO A 16 -42.11 27.45 9.40
CA PRO A 16 -43.02 27.78 10.50
C PRO A 16 -42.41 27.41 11.86
N VAL A 17 -42.86 28.09 12.91
CA VAL A 17 -42.42 27.84 14.29
C VAL A 17 -42.60 26.35 14.63
N GLY A 18 -41.53 25.71 15.10
CA GLY A 18 -41.49 24.27 15.42
C GLY A 18 -40.93 23.36 14.33
N GLN A 19 -40.67 23.86 13.11
CA GLN A 19 -39.96 23.10 12.07
C GLN A 19 -38.51 23.58 11.89
N GLY A 20 -37.56 22.64 11.91
CA GLY A 20 -36.13 22.96 11.80
C GLY A 20 -35.66 23.37 10.40
N THR A 21 -36.36 22.99 9.33
CA THR A 21 -35.95 23.28 7.94
C THR A 21 -37.12 23.49 6.99
N SER A 22 -37.00 24.48 6.10
CA SER A 22 -37.90 24.67 4.96
C SER A 22 -37.24 24.16 3.67
N THR A 23 -37.97 23.37 2.88
CA THR A 23 -37.52 22.87 1.57
C THR A 23 -37.99 23.77 0.41
N ARG A 24 -38.86 24.73 0.69
CA ARG A 24 -39.46 25.63 -0.32
C ARG A 24 -38.50 26.78 -0.62
N MET A 25 -37.94 26.74 -1.82
CA MET A 25 -37.09 27.79 -2.37
C MET A 25 -37.76 28.43 -3.59
N PHE A 26 -37.25 29.59 -3.97
CA PHE A 26 -37.62 30.33 -5.16
C PHE A 26 -36.34 30.77 -5.86
N VAL A 27 -36.22 30.52 -7.15
CA VAL A 27 -35.07 30.96 -7.94
C VAL A 27 -35.56 31.51 -9.27
N SER A 28 -35.25 32.77 -9.55
CA SER A 28 -35.53 33.42 -10.83
C SER A 28 -34.25 34.01 -11.42
N ASN A 29 -34.07 33.80 -12.73
CA ASN A 29 -32.92 34.26 -13.51
C ASN A 29 -33.43 35.06 -14.72
N GLY A 30 -32.80 36.19 -15.04
CA GLY A 30 -33.23 37.04 -16.15
C GLY A 30 -32.48 38.36 -16.22
N ARG A 31 -32.97 39.31 -17.03
CA ARG A 31 -32.47 40.69 -17.06
C ARG A 31 -33.50 41.61 -16.40
N ASN A 32 -33.05 42.62 -15.64
CA ASN A 32 -33.92 43.57 -14.94
C ASN A 32 -35.02 42.89 -14.10
N LEU A 33 -34.62 41.94 -13.25
CA LEU A 33 -35.54 41.24 -12.35
C LEU A 33 -36.05 42.22 -11.28
N PRO A 34 -37.38 42.37 -11.11
CA PRO A 34 -37.94 43.17 -10.03
C PRO A 34 -37.68 42.48 -8.69
N ILE A 35 -37.27 43.26 -7.68
CA ILE A 35 -37.07 42.74 -6.32
C ILE A 35 -38.46 42.42 -5.72
N PRO A 36 -38.74 41.16 -5.36
CA PRO A 36 -40.03 40.80 -4.78
C PRO A 36 -40.21 41.42 -3.39
N GLN A 37 -41.36 42.06 -3.15
CA GLN A 37 -41.69 42.67 -1.85
C GLN A 37 -42.54 41.76 -0.94
N SER A 38 -43.09 40.68 -1.49
CA SER A 38 -43.85 39.68 -0.73
C SER A 38 -43.50 38.26 -1.19
N VAL A 39 -43.91 37.25 -0.42
CA VAL A 39 -43.65 35.84 -0.74
C VAL A 39 -44.36 35.42 -2.04
N GLU A 40 -45.55 35.96 -2.28
CA GLU A 40 -46.36 35.68 -3.46
C GLU A 40 -45.75 36.27 -4.74
N ALA A 41 -44.96 37.34 -4.60
CA ALA A 41 -44.26 37.98 -5.71
C ALA A 41 -43.01 37.19 -6.17
N PHE A 42 -42.56 36.18 -5.40
CA PHE A 42 -41.45 35.33 -5.83
C PHE A 42 -41.88 34.40 -6.97
N GLN A 43 -41.06 34.37 -8.02
CA GLN A 43 -41.21 33.46 -9.15
C GLN A 43 -40.22 32.30 -9.06
N GLY A 44 -40.49 31.21 -9.79
CA GLY A 44 -39.57 30.07 -9.89
C GLY A 44 -39.51 29.22 -8.61
N ALA A 45 -40.67 28.87 -8.06
CA ALA A 45 -40.75 27.95 -6.92
C ALA A 45 -40.03 26.62 -7.23
N THR A 46 -39.19 26.18 -6.31
CA THR A 46 -38.32 25.02 -6.50
C THR A 46 -37.96 24.35 -5.18
N THR A 47 -37.31 23.19 -5.26
CA THR A 47 -36.79 22.47 -4.09
C THR A 47 -35.43 23.02 -3.67
N LEU A 48 -35.03 22.73 -2.43
CA LEU A 48 -33.71 23.14 -1.92
C LEU A 48 -32.55 22.61 -2.76
N GLU A 49 -32.66 21.38 -3.26
CA GLU A 49 -31.62 20.75 -4.08
C GLU A 49 -31.52 21.41 -5.46
N ALA A 50 -32.66 21.58 -6.14
CA ALA A 50 -32.70 22.26 -7.42
C ALA A 50 -32.23 23.73 -7.30
N GLY A 51 -32.64 24.41 -6.22
CA GLY A 51 -32.19 25.76 -5.88
C GLY A 51 -30.67 25.87 -5.74
N LYS A 52 -30.03 24.94 -5.03
CA LYS A 52 -28.57 24.84 -4.96
C LYS A 52 -27.96 24.64 -6.34
N GLY A 53 -28.54 23.76 -7.16
CA GLY A 53 -28.08 23.53 -8.53
C GLY A 53 -28.15 24.78 -9.42
N PHE A 54 -29.18 25.61 -9.28
CA PHE A 54 -29.26 26.90 -9.99
C PHE A 54 -28.15 27.86 -9.55
N ILE A 55 -27.89 27.95 -8.25
CA ILE A 55 -26.83 28.80 -7.71
C ILE A 55 -25.46 28.30 -8.19
N GLU A 56 -25.19 27.01 -8.07
CA GLU A 56 -23.95 26.38 -8.56
C GLU A 56 -23.70 26.72 -10.03
N ARG A 57 -24.70 26.55 -10.90
CA ARG A 57 -24.59 26.91 -12.32
C ARG A 57 -24.28 28.40 -12.54
N ALA A 58 -24.88 29.29 -11.75
CA ALA A 58 -24.59 30.72 -11.85
C ALA A 58 -23.13 31.04 -11.48
N PHE A 59 -22.53 30.29 -10.57
CA PHE A 59 -21.11 30.39 -10.22
C PHE A 59 -20.17 29.59 -11.14
N GLY A 60 -20.66 29.08 -12.28
CA GLY A 60 -19.86 28.30 -13.21
C GLY A 60 -19.57 26.87 -12.74
N ILE A 61 -20.20 26.42 -11.65
CA ILE A 61 -20.13 25.06 -11.14
C ILE A 61 -21.21 24.26 -11.87
N ALA A 62 -20.88 23.64 -13.01
CA ALA A 62 -21.91 22.90 -13.73
C ALA A 62 -22.40 21.72 -12.88
N GLY A 63 -23.72 21.64 -12.71
CA GLY A 63 -24.39 20.68 -11.85
C GLY A 63 -24.08 19.25 -12.27
N LEU A 64 -23.04 18.68 -11.67
CA LEU A 64 -22.71 17.28 -11.85
C LEU A 64 -23.92 16.46 -11.40
N PRO A 65 -24.41 15.50 -12.20
CA PRO A 65 -25.45 14.60 -11.75
C PRO A 65 -24.97 13.94 -10.44
N GLU A 66 -25.85 13.91 -9.44
CA GLU A 66 -25.59 13.16 -8.22
C GLU A 66 -25.31 11.72 -8.63
N ALA A 67 -24.04 11.31 -8.52
CA ALA A 67 -23.74 9.90 -8.52
C ALA A 67 -24.36 9.35 -7.24
N LEU A 68 -25.42 8.57 -7.43
CA LEU A 68 -26.17 7.91 -6.36
C LEU A 68 -25.19 7.26 -5.37
N ASP A 69 -25.36 7.64 -4.10
CA ASP A 69 -24.87 6.95 -2.90
C ASP A 69 -23.39 6.93 -2.50
N ASP A 70 -22.46 7.61 -3.19
CA ASP A 70 -21.07 7.65 -2.68
C ASP A 70 -20.80 8.89 -1.80
N ARG A 71 -20.78 8.69 -0.46
CA ARG A 71 -20.33 9.73 0.50
C ARG A 71 -18.92 10.22 0.18
N MET A 72 -18.06 9.37 -0.37
CA MET A 72 -16.73 9.79 -0.80
C MET A 72 -16.77 10.69 -2.04
N ALA A 73 -17.74 10.50 -2.94
CA ALA A 73 -17.90 11.35 -4.11
C ALA A 73 -18.32 12.78 -3.78
N ARG A 74 -18.98 13.01 -2.62
CA ARG A 74 -19.38 14.35 -2.18
C ARG A 74 -18.21 15.19 -1.67
N LYS A 75 -17.16 14.55 -1.12
CA LYS A 75 -16.01 15.25 -0.52
C LYS A 75 -15.20 16.04 -1.56
N TRP A 76 -15.17 15.56 -2.80
CA TRP A 76 -14.32 16.06 -3.89
C TRP A 76 -15.04 16.93 -4.93
N ARG A 77 -16.29 17.34 -4.67
CA ARG A 77 -17.10 18.12 -5.61
C ARG A 77 -16.99 19.60 -5.25
N PRO A 78 -16.54 20.49 -6.16
CA PRO A 78 -16.75 21.91 -5.99
C PRO A 78 -18.24 22.19 -5.83
N THR A 79 -18.61 22.89 -4.77
CA THR A 79 -20.00 23.28 -4.49
C THR A 79 -20.02 24.75 -4.12
N VAL A 80 -21.19 25.38 -4.18
CA VAL A 80 -21.31 26.78 -3.73
C VAL A 80 -20.86 26.98 -2.28
N ARG A 81 -20.92 25.94 -1.42
CA ARG A 81 -20.42 26.01 -0.05
C ARG A 81 -18.91 26.14 0.03
N HIS A 82 -18.17 25.53 -0.89
CA HIS A 82 -16.73 25.70 -0.92
C HIS A 82 -16.35 27.10 -1.41
N ALA A 83 -17.19 27.71 -2.26
CA ALA A 83 -16.99 29.07 -2.72
C ALA A 83 -17.05 30.12 -1.58
N THR A 84 -17.80 29.85 -0.51
CA THR A 84 -17.95 30.81 0.59
C THR A 84 -16.65 31.09 1.32
N ALA A 85 -15.73 30.10 1.39
CA ALA A 85 -14.40 30.27 1.98
C ALA A 85 -13.57 31.35 1.27
N TYR A 86 -13.84 31.58 -0.02
CA TYR A 86 -13.15 32.57 -0.87
C TYR A 86 -13.92 33.90 -0.95
N MET A 87 -15.22 33.89 -0.67
CA MET A 87 -16.07 35.09 -0.74
C MET A 87 -16.13 35.85 0.58
N PHE A 88 -16.08 35.13 1.70
CA PHE A 88 -16.26 35.71 3.03
C PHE A 88 -15.00 35.50 3.85
N VAL A 89 -14.19 36.55 3.95
CA VAL A 89 -13.02 36.59 4.82
C VAL A 89 -13.34 37.55 5.97
N PRO A 90 -13.91 37.06 7.09
CA PRO A 90 -14.22 37.90 8.24
C PRO A 90 -12.94 38.40 8.92
N LYS A 91 -13.08 39.45 9.75
CA LYS A 91 -11.98 40.04 10.51
C LYS A 91 -11.13 38.99 11.25
N ASP A 92 -11.78 38.00 11.85
CA ASP A 92 -11.13 36.96 12.64
C ASP A 92 -10.25 36.03 11.79
N VAL A 93 -10.52 35.89 10.49
CA VAL A 93 -9.65 35.17 9.55
C VAL A 93 -8.51 36.07 9.08
N ILE A 94 -8.76 37.37 8.86
CA ILE A 94 -7.73 38.32 8.39
C ILE A 94 -6.56 38.45 9.38
N TYR A 95 -6.85 38.42 10.67
CA TYR A 95 -5.84 38.49 11.74
C TYR A 95 -5.48 37.12 12.32
N ASN A 96 -5.86 36.02 11.66
CA ASN A 96 -5.53 34.67 12.11
C ASN A 96 -4.09 34.32 11.71
N GLU A 97 -3.27 33.90 12.68
CA GLU A 97 -1.89 33.48 12.43
C GLU A 97 -1.78 32.07 11.79
N THR A 98 -2.86 31.29 11.84
CA THR A 98 -2.87 29.86 11.50
C THR A 98 -3.69 29.51 10.25
N ALA A 99 -4.77 30.22 9.97
CA ALA A 99 -5.70 29.89 8.88
C ALA A 99 -5.89 31.05 7.90
N LEU A 100 -5.68 30.78 6.61
CA LEU A 100 -5.72 31.79 5.54
C LEU A 100 -7.14 32.07 5.01
N LEU A 101 -8.05 31.11 5.09
CA LEU A 101 -9.42 31.20 4.60
C LEU A 101 -10.39 30.67 5.64
N HIS A 102 -11.63 31.14 5.58
CA HIS A 102 -12.68 30.66 6.46
C HIS A 102 -12.88 29.15 6.31
N GLY A 103 -12.87 28.41 7.42
CA GLY A 103 -13.06 26.97 7.47
C GLY A 103 -11.77 26.14 7.31
N LEU A 104 -10.61 26.76 7.04
CA LEU A 104 -9.33 26.03 6.98
C LEU A 104 -8.77 25.64 8.35
N ASP A 105 -9.23 26.28 9.42
CA ASP A 105 -8.96 25.92 10.81
C ASP A 105 -9.82 24.75 11.30
N GLN A 106 -10.88 24.40 10.56
CA GLN A 106 -11.81 23.33 10.93
C GLN A 106 -11.42 22.01 10.29
N ALA A 107 -11.10 21.00 11.10
CA ALA A 107 -10.66 19.69 10.61
C ALA A 107 -11.65 19.00 9.66
N ASP A 108 -12.95 19.26 9.83
CA ASP A 108 -14.01 18.67 9.01
C ASP A 108 -14.18 19.37 7.66
N GLU A 109 -13.96 20.69 7.59
CA GLU A 109 -14.18 21.50 6.38
C GLU A 109 -12.89 21.68 5.55
N ALA A 110 -11.75 21.85 6.22
CA ALA A 110 -10.47 22.15 5.60
C ALA A 110 -10.07 21.19 4.45
N PRO A 111 -10.24 19.86 4.58
CA PRO A 111 -9.87 18.94 3.50
C PRO A 111 -10.62 19.25 2.19
N ALA A 112 -11.93 19.54 2.26
CA ALA A 112 -12.74 19.80 1.07
C ALA A 112 -12.42 21.17 0.44
N ILE A 113 -12.08 22.17 1.26
CA ILE A 113 -11.67 23.50 0.79
C ILE A 113 -10.33 23.41 0.05
N ILE A 114 -9.31 22.79 0.65
CA ILE A 114 -7.98 22.60 0.04
C ILE A 114 -8.10 21.87 -1.30
N GLU A 115 -8.92 20.83 -1.32
CA GLU A 115 -9.10 19.95 -2.46
C GLU A 115 -9.82 20.61 -3.63
N THR A 116 -10.76 21.52 -3.34
CA THR A 116 -11.49 22.27 -4.37
C THR A 116 -10.82 23.60 -4.72
N MET A 117 -9.75 23.98 -4.02
CA MET A 117 -9.01 25.22 -4.22
C MET A 117 -8.49 25.41 -5.65
N PRO A 118 -7.86 24.43 -6.31
CA PRO A 118 -7.39 24.62 -7.69
C PRO A 118 -8.51 25.00 -8.65
N TYR A 119 -9.73 24.51 -8.42
CA TYR A 119 -10.90 24.83 -9.23
C TYR A 119 -11.36 26.28 -9.00
N PHE A 120 -11.49 26.70 -7.75
CA PHE A 120 -11.92 28.07 -7.43
C PHE A 120 -10.86 29.14 -7.74
N LEU A 121 -9.58 28.77 -7.77
CA LEU A 121 -8.49 29.64 -8.22
C LEU A 121 -8.31 29.64 -9.74
N GLY A 122 -9.10 28.87 -10.50
CA GLY A 122 -9.01 28.80 -11.96
C GLY A 122 -7.76 28.08 -12.48
N VAL A 123 -7.06 27.34 -11.62
CA VAL A 123 -5.88 26.52 -11.99
C VAL A 123 -6.31 25.28 -12.78
N VAL A 124 -7.49 24.73 -12.46
CA VAL A 124 -8.07 23.58 -13.17
C VAL A 124 -9.48 23.89 -13.63
N ASN A 125 -9.82 23.42 -14.82
CA ASN A 125 -11.16 23.54 -15.38
C ASN A 125 -12.06 22.41 -14.91
N GLN A 126 -13.37 22.59 -15.08
CA GLN A 126 -14.37 21.60 -14.70
C GLN A 126 -14.14 20.22 -15.36
N ASP A 127 -13.78 20.22 -16.64
CA ASP A 127 -13.54 18.97 -17.38
C ASP A 127 -12.37 18.18 -16.81
N THR A 128 -11.31 18.87 -16.36
CA THR A 128 -10.15 18.26 -15.72
C THR A 128 -10.55 17.58 -14.42
N VAL A 129 -11.32 18.26 -13.56
CA VAL A 129 -11.84 17.70 -12.30
C VAL A 129 -12.69 16.44 -12.56
N LEU A 130 -13.52 16.48 -13.61
CA LEU A 130 -14.34 15.35 -14.03
C LEU A 130 -13.53 14.14 -14.49
N GLN A 131 -12.50 14.39 -15.30
CA GLN A 131 -11.62 13.34 -15.82
C GLN A 131 -10.79 12.71 -14.71
N GLU A 132 -10.23 13.49 -13.79
CA GLU A 132 -9.48 12.99 -12.64
C GLU A 132 -10.35 12.12 -11.73
N ARG A 133 -11.61 12.50 -11.53
CA ARG A 133 -12.58 11.67 -10.80
C ARG A 133 -12.79 10.34 -11.50
N ARG A 134 -13.11 10.37 -12.80
CA ARG A 134 -13.35 9.16 -13.59
C ARG A 134 -12.13 8.24 -13.57
N LEU A 135 -10.92 8.80 -13.66
CA LEU A 135 -9.67 8.06 -13.57
C LEU A 135 -9.53 7.34 -12.22
N ARG A 136 -9.82 8.02 -11.10
CA ARG A 136 -9.75 7.42 -9.76
C ARG A 136 -10.77 6.30 -9.58
N ASP A 137 -12.00 6.49 -10.03
CA ASP A 137 -13.04 5.47 -9.96
C ASP A 137 -12.66 4.23 -10.77
N LEU A 138 -12.09 4.42 -11.97
CA LEU A 138 -11.58 3.34 -12.80
C LEU A 138 -10.40 2.61 -12.13
N ARG A 139 -9.46 3.35 -11.51
CA ARG A 139 -8.34 2.75 -10.76
C ARG A 139 -8.82 1.89 -9.60
N LYS A 140 -9.80 2.35 -8.81
CA LYS A 140 -10.39 1.55 -7.73
C LYS A 140 -11.07 0.28 -8.24
N LYS A 141 -11.79 0.38 -9.36
CA LYS A 141 -12.41 -0.79 -10.02
C LYS A 141 -11.36 -1.77 -10.49
N LEU A 142 -10.29 -1.30 -11.14
CA LEU A 142 -9.17 -2.11 -11.58
C LEU A 142 -8.53 -2.86 -10.40
N GLU A 143 -8.18 -2.15 -9.33
CA GLU A 143 -7.56 -2.75 -8.14
C GLU A 143 -8.44 -3.84 -7.52
N ARG A 144 -9.77 -3.64 -7.50
CA ARG A 144 -10.72 -4.64 -7.02
C ARG A 144 -10.73 -5.89 -7.89
N GLU A 145 -10.73 -5.75 -9.21
CA GLU A 145 -10.70 -6.88 -10.12
C GLU A 145 -9.35 -7.61 -10.09
N GLU A 146 -8.24 -6.89 -10.00
CA GLU A 146 -6.90 -7.48 -9.81
C GLU A 146 -6.80 -8.28 -8.50
N ARG A 147 -7.41 -7.76 -7.42
CA ARG A 147 -7.47 -8.49 -6.14
C ARG A 147 -8.29 -9.78 -6.27
N ARG A 148 -9.43 -9.73 -6.97
CA ARG A 148 -10.26 -10.91 -7.26
C ARG A 148 -9.51 -11.94 -8.10
N LEU A 149 -8.77 -11.50 -9.12
CA LEU A 149 -7.96 -12.37 -9.97
C LEU A 149 -6.86 -13.06 -9.16
N ARG A 150 -6.10 -12.31 -8.34
CA ARG A 150 -5.06 -12.86 -7.46
C ARG A 150 -5.61 -13.89 -6.49
N ALA A 151 -6.78 -13.64 -5.90
CA ALA A 151 -7.43 -14.60 -5.00
C ALA A 151 -7.80 -15.91 -5.71
N ARG A 152 -8.31 -15.84 -6.95
CA ARG A 152 -8.61 -17.04 -7.77
C ARG A 152 -7.37 -17.82 -8.14
N GLN A 153 -6.30 -17.14 -8.55
CA GLN A 153 -5.02 -17.77 -8.88
C GLN A 153 -4.40 -18.48 -7.67
N ALA A 154 -4.45 -17.84 -6.49
CA ALA A 154 -4.00 -18.46 -5.25
C ALA A 154 -4.79 -19.73 -4.92
N ALA A 155 -6.12 -19.70 -5.05
CA ALA A 155 -6.99 -20.86 -4.82
C ALA A 155 -6.72 -22.04 -5.78
N GLY A 156 -6.49 -21.79 -7.07
CA GLY A 156 -6.10 -22.85 -8.01
C GLY A 156 -4.75 -23.49 -7.66
N SER A 157 -3.79 -22.66 -7.18
CA SER A 157 -2.51 -23.18 -6.69
C SER A 157 -2.66 -24.14 -5.51
N ASP A 158 -3.66 -23.93 -4.65
CA ASP A 158 -3.90 -24.76 -3.46
C ASP A 158 -4.62 -26.06 -3.81
N TYR A 159 -5.56 -26.05 -4.75
CA TYR A 159 -6.18 -27.27 -5.27
C TYR A 159 -5.14 -28.19 -5.91
N LYS A 160 -4.30 -27.66 -6.81
CA LYS A 160 -3.24 -28.43 -7.47
C LYS A 160 -2.29 -29.07 -6.45
N LYS A 161 -1.84 -28.30 -5.45
CA LYS A 161 -0.96 -28.81 -4.37
C LYS A 161 -1.63 -29.93 -3.57
N PHE A 162 -2.90 -29.75 -3.20
CA PHE A 162 -3.63 -30.73 -2.41
C PHE A 162 -3.88 -32.02 -3.20
N ALA A 163 -4.33 -31.90 -4.45
CA ALA A 163 -4.55 -33.04 -5.32
C ALA A 163 -3.25 -33.81 -5.59
N MET A 164 -2.14 -33.11 -5.84
CA MET A 164 -0.82 -33.72 -6.00
C MET A 164 -0.40 -34.48 -4.74
N ARG A 165 -0.58 -33.89 -3.56
CA ARG A 165 -0.26 -34.55 -2.28
C ARG A 165 -1.05 -35.85 -2.10
N LEU A 166 -2.36 -35.86 -2.37
CA LEU A 166 -3.17 -37.07 -2.27
C LEU A 166 -2.73 -38.14 -3.27
N LEU A 167 -2.42 -37.76 -4.51
CA LEU A 167 -1.95 -38.72 -5.52
C LEU A 167 -0.57 -39.29 -5.18
N MET A 168 0.34 -38.48 -4.62
CA MET A 168 1.61 -38.98 -4.09
C MET A 168 1.43 -39.96 -2.94
N ASP A 169 0.48 -39.69 -2.03
CA ASP A 169 0.16 -40.62 -0.94
C ASP A 169 -0.50 -41.90 -1.48
N ALA A 170 -1.41 -41.81 -2.45
CA ALA A 170 -1.97 -42.97 -3.14
C ALA A 170 -0.88 -43.81 -3.83
N HIS A 171 0.08 -43.16 -4.50
CA HIS A 171 1.22 -43.83 -5.13
C HIS A 171 2.10 -44.57 -4.11
N ARG A 172 2.41 -43.94 -2.97
CA ARG A 172 3.16 -44.59 -1.87
C ARG A 172 2.48 -45.83 -1.32
N ASN A 173 1.15 -45.89 -1.39
CA ASN A 173 0.34 -47.04 -0.96
C ASN A 173 0.05 -48.01 -2.11
N GLY A 174 0.65 -47.83 -3.29
CA GLY A 174 0.45 -48.69 -4.46
C GLY A 174 -0.95 -48.60 -5.08
N LEU A 175 -1.70 -47.54 -4.79
CA LEU A 175 -3.07 -47.34 -5.30
C LEU A 175 -3.10 -46.57 -6.63
N ALA A 176 -2.00 -45.94 -7.02
CA ALA A 176 -1.89 -45.12 -8.23
C ALA A 176 -0.45 -45.03 -8.75
N ASP A 177 -0.30 -44.66 -10.01
CA ASP A 177 0.99 -44.28 -10.58
C ASP A 177 1.43 -42.89 -10.12
N LEU A 178 2.73 -42.61 -10.28
CA LEU A 178 3.30 -41.32 -9.90
C LEU A 178 2.69 -40.20 -10.76
N PRO A 179 2.04 -39.19 -10.15
CA PRO A 179 1.47 -38.07 -10.91
C PRO A 179 2.57 -37.19 -11.53
N SER A 180 2.33 -36.67 -12.73
CA SER A 180 3.25 -35.74 -13.40
C SER A 180 3.17 -34.34 -12.79
N ASP A 181 4.31 -33.70 -12.52
CA ASP A 181 4.38 -32.32 -11.99
C ASP A 181 3.69 -31.29 -12.89
N MET A 182 3.64 -31.57 -14.19
CA MET A 182 3.02 -30.71 -15.20
C MET A 182 1.51 -30.96 -15.38
N ALA A 183 0.91 -31.88 -14.63
CA ALA A 183 -0.52 -32.19 -14.72
C ALA A 183 -1.38 -30.94 -14.44
N THR A 184 -2.44 -30.80 -15.21
CA THR A 184 -3.48 -29.79 -15.06
C THR A 184 -4.49 -30.20 -13.98
N GLU A 185 -5.21 -29.23 -13.40
CA GLU A 185 -6.24 -29.51 -12.40
C GLU A 185 -7.30 -30.56 -12.83
N PRO A 186 -7.86 -30.54 -14.05
CA PRO A 186 -8.82 -31.57 -14.47
C PRO A 186 -8.20 -32.97 -14.57
N GLU A 187 -6.93 -33.09 -14.97
CA GLU A 187 -6.22 -34.38 -15.01
C GLU A 187 -6.01 -34.95 -13.61
N LEU A 188 -5.62 -34.10 -12.65
CA LEU A 188 -5.48 -34.49 -11.25
C LEU A 188 -6.83 -34.92 -10.64
N GLN A 189 -7.91 -34.21 -10.98
CA GLN A 189 -9.27 -34.56 -10.56
C GLN A 189 -9.71 -35.92 -11.12
N ALA A 190 -9.43 -36.19 -12.39
CA ALA A 190 -9.76 -37.46 -13.02
C ALA A 190 -9.03 -38.64 -12.34
N ALA A 191 -7.73 -38.49 -12.09
CA ALA A 191 -6.92 -39.50 -11.40
C ALA A 191 -7.45 -39.81 -9.99
N LEU A 192 -7.78 -38.78 -9.20
CA LEU A 192 -8.37 -38.96 -7.86
C LEU A 192 -9.73 -39.66 -7.92
N THR A 193 -10.54 -39.36 -8.94
CA THR A 193 -11.86 -39.98 -9.13
C THR A 193 -11.73 -41.46 -9.50
N GLN A 194 -10.74 -41.82 -10.31
CA GLN A 194 -10.43 -43.21 -10.65
C GLN A 194 -10.03 -44.02 -9.42
N ILE A 195 -9.15 -43.48 -8.56
CA ILE A 195 -8.74 -44.13 -7.31
C ILE A 195 -9.94 -44.33 -6.37
N LYS A 196 -10.82 -43.33 -6.26
CA LYS A 196 -12.05 -43.43 -5.46
C LYS A 196 -12.97 -44.57 -5.93
N GLN A 197 -12.96 -44.87 -7.22
CA GLN A 197 -13.81 -45.92 -7.82
C GLN A 197 -13.16 -47.31 -7.81
N SER A 198 -11.83 -47.39 -7.72
CA SER A 198 -11.13 -48.67 -7.59
C SER A 198 -11.40 -49.33 -6.23
N LYS A 199 -11.87 -50.59 -6.25
CA LYS A 199 -11.95 -51.42 -5.05
C LYS A 199 -10.56 -52.00 -4.77
N PRO A 200 -10.00 -51.84 -3.55
CA PRO A 200 -8.72 -52.46 -3.24
C PRO A 200 -8.85 -53.98 -3.36
N GLY A 201 -7.93 -54.61 -4.10
CA GLY A 201 -7.84 -56.06 -4.16
C GLY A 201 -7.55 -56.62 -2.77
N ALA A 202 -8.10 -57.80 -2.45
CA ALA A 202 -7.81 -58.49 -1.19
C ALA A 202 -6.29 -58.71 -1.08
N GLY A 203 -5.63 -57.93 -0.22
CA GLY A 203 -4.18 -58.00 -0.04
C GLY A 203 -3.76 -59.40 0.37
N LYS A 204 -2.87 -60.02 -0.39
CA LYS A 204 -2.14 -61.19 0.09
C LYS A 204 -1.29 -60.73 1.27
N ASN A 205 -1.41 -61.41 2.41
CA ASN A 205 -0.56 -61.12 3.55
C ASN A 205 0.89 -61.43 3.13
N PRO A 206 1.83 -60.47 3.24
CA PRO A 206 3.22 -60.68 2.82
C PRO A 206 3.85 -61.80 3.66
N GLU A 207 4.75 -62.58 3.05
CA GLU A 207 5.48 -63.62 3.76
C GLU A 207 6.40 -63.00 4.83
N GLU A 208 6.49 -63.63 6.02
CA GLU A 208 7.24 -63.14 7.20
C GLU A 208 8.71 -62.77 6.89
N SER A 209 9.32 -63.48 5.94
CA SER A 209 10.69 -63.25 5.46
C SER A 209 10.83 -61.92 4.70
N GLU A 210 9.84 -61.58 3.87
CA GLU A 210 9.82 -60.34 3.10
C GLU A 210 9.66 -59.11 4.00
N LEU A 211 8.79 -59.23 5.02
CA LEU A 211 8.64 -58.20 6.06
C LEU A 211 9.95 -57.94 6.80
N THR A 212 10.68 -59.00 7.16
CA THR A 212 11.96 -58.88 7.86
C THR A 212 13.00 -58.13 7.03
N ASN A 213 13.09 -58.44 5.73
CA ASN A 213 13.98 -57.74 4.79
C ASN A 213 13.62 -56.25 4.65
N LEU A 214 12.32 -55.94 4.51
CA LEU A 214 11.85 -54.55 4.42
C LEU A 214 12.14 -53.75 5.70
N TYR A 215 12.02 -54.36 6.88
CA TYR A 215 12.39 -53.72 8.14
C TYR A 215 13.90 -53.46 8.24
N ALA A 216 14.75 -54.39 7.79
CA ALA A 216 16.20 -54.19 7.73
C ALA A 216 16.56 -53.04 6.77
N GLN A 217 15.94 -53.01 5.58
CA GLN A 217 16.14 -51.96 4.59
C GLN A 217 15.70 -50.58 5.10
N ARG A 218 14.54 -50.52 5.79
CA ARG A 218 14.05 -49.31 6.46
C ARG A 218 15.05 -48.81 7.51
N ARG A 219 15.62 -49.71 8.32
CA ARG A 219 16.60 -49.35 9.35
C ARG A 219 17.88 -48.78 8.73
N SER A 220 18.35 -49.34 7.62
CA SER A 220 19.51 -48.82 6.87
C SER A 220 19.25 -47.41 6.34
N LEU A 221 18.11 -47.21 5.65
CA LEU A 221 17.75 -45.91 5.09
C LEU A 221 17.59 -44.82 6.15
N LEU A 222 16.99 -45.15 7.31
CA LEU A 222 16.88 -44.20 8.41
C LEU A 222 18.24 -43.80 8.99
N SER A 223 19.18 -44.74 9.08
CA SER A 223 20.56 -44.47 9.51
C SER A 223 21.29 -43.55 8.53
N GLU A 224 21.13 -43.78 7.22
CA GLU A 224 21.69 -42.92 6.19
C GLU A 224 21.13 -41.49 6.24
N ILE A 225 19.81 -41.35 6.38
CA ILE A 225 19.15 -40.05 6.53
C ILE A 225 19.69 -39.29 7.74
N GLU A 226 19.85 -39.97 8.88
CA GLU A 226 20.44 -39.34 10.06
C GLU A 226 21.88 -38.89 9.82
N ASN A 227 22.70 -39.72 9.18
CA ASN A 227 24.09 -39.39 8.89
C ASN A 227 24.19 -38.16 7.96
N VAL A 228 23.40 -38.13 6.90
CA VAL A 228 23.33 -36.99 5.97
C VAL A 228 22.85 -35.72 6.68
N ARG A 229 21.84 -35.82 7.56
CA ARG A 229 21.35 -34.68 8.36
C ARG A 229 22.42 -34.15 9.33
N ARG A 230 23.17 -35.04 9.99
CA ARG A 230 24.28 -34.63 10.88
C ARG A 230 25.37 -33.90 10.10
N LYS A 231 25.78 -34.43 8.94
CA LYS A 231 26.74 -33.77 8.04
C LYS A 231 26.26 -32.39 7.62
N SER A 232 25.02 -32.27 7.14
CA SER A 232 24.44 -30.99 6.71
C SER A 232 24.40 -29.96 7.85
N ARG A 233 24.04 -30.37 9.07
CA ARG A 233 24.03 -29.48 10.24
C ARG A 233 25.44 -29.02 10.61
N ALA A 234 26.42 -29.93 10.60
CA ALA A 234 27.82 -29.59 10.85
C ALA A 234 28.34 -28.57 9.82
N THR A 235 28.09 -28.79 8.53
CA THR A 235 28.49 -27.88 7.46
C THR A 235 27.82 -26.50 7.56
N ARG A 236 26.54 -26.43 7.93
CA ARG A 236 25.87 -25.14 8.15
C ARG A 236 26.50 -24.37 9.32
N LYS A 237 26.77 -25.06 10.43
CA LYS A 237 27.41 -24.44 11.59
C LYS A 237 28.80 -23.89 11.24
N THR A 238 29.62 -24.65 10.50
CA THR A 238 30.93 -24.15 10.04
C THR A 238 30.82 -22.93 9.13
N LEU A 239 29.79 -22.87 8.26
CA LEU A 239 29.55 -21.69 7.42
C LEU A 239 29.11 -20.47 8.23
N GLU A 240 28.29 -20.66 9.27
CA GLU A 240 27.89 -19.59 10.19
C GLU A 240 29.09 -19.07 10.99
N ASP A 241 29.94 -19.97 11.49
CA ASP A 241 31.17 -19.61 12.21
C ASP A 241 32.14 -18.84 11.30
N MET A 242 32.29 -19.25 10.03
CA MET A 242 33.09 -18.52 9.02
C MET A 242 32.57 -17.10 8.77
N LYS A 243 31.26 -16.92 8.61
CA LYS A 243 30.66 -15.57 8.43
C LYS A 243 30.84 -14.69 9.65
N ALA A 244 30.70 -15.25 10.84
CA ALA A 244 30.91 -14.52 12.09
C ALA A 244 32.38 -14.10 12.24
N PHE A 245 33.31 -14.97 11.86
CA PHE A 245 34.74 -14.67 11.81
C PHE A 245 35.04 -13.54 10.79
N GLU A 246 34.57 -13.67 9.55
CA GLU A 246 34.71 -12.63 8.51
C GLU A 246 34.21 -11.27 8.98
N GLY A 247 33.00 -11.22 9.58
CA GLY A 247 32.46 -9.99 10.15
C GLY A 247 33.28 -9.42 11.29
N SER A 248 33.94 -10.27 12.09
CA SER A 248 34.82 -9.85 13.18
C SER A 248 36.13 -9.26 12.66
N VAL A 249 36.76 -9.91 11.69
CA VAL A 249 38.00 -9.41 11.04
C VAL A 249 37.72 -8.09 10.33
N ARG A 250 36.61 -7.98 9.59
CA ARG A 250 36.22 -6.73 8.93
C ARG A 250 36.04 -5.55 9.89
N ARG A 251 35.41 -5.77 11.05
CA ARG A 251 35.28 -4.71 12.07
C ARG A 251 36.63 -4.28 12.65
N GLN A 252 37.56 -5.21 12.86
CA GLN A 252 38.90 -4.87 13.32
C GLN A 252 39.67 -4.07 12.26
N TYR A 253 39.56 -4.47 10.99
CA TYR A 253 40.11 -3.71 9.88
C TYR A 253 39.54 -2.28 9.80
N GLU A 254 38.21 -2.11 9.88
CA GLU A 254 37.56 -0.80 9.84
C GLU A 254 38.01 0.13 11.00
N LYS A 255 38.23 -0.41 12.21
CA LYS A 255 38.79 0.37 13.33
C LYS A 255 40.23 0.83 13.06
N LEU A 256 41.04 -0.05 12.45
CA LEU A 256 42.44 0.22 12.16
C LEU A 256 42.63 1.14 10.94
N LYS A 257 41.59 1.35 10.14
CA LYS A 257 41.63 2.23 8.95
C LYS A 257 42.06 3.66 9.26
N ILE A 258 41.82 4.15 10.48
CA ILE A 258 42.28 5.48 10.93
C ILE A 258 43.82 5.60 10.82
N ALA A 259 44.54 4.51 11.07
CA ALA A 259 46.00 4.50 10.97
C ALA A 259 46.53 4.57 9.52
N GLU A 260 45.71 4.33 8.49
CA GLU A 260 46.09 4.61 7.09
C GLU A 260 46.27 6.11 6.83
N HIS A 261 45.64 6.95 7.66
CA HIS A 261 45.73 8.41 7.57
C HIS A 261 46.81 9.00 8.48
N LEU A 262 47.46 8.18 9.30
CA LEU A 262 48.58 8.59 10.15
C LEU A 262 49.89 8.44 9.37
N GLN A 263 50.69 9.51 9.34
CA GLN A 263 52.04 9.43 8.78
C GLN A 263 52.96 8.69 9.76
N PRO A 264 53.99 7.98 9.26
CA PRO A 264 55.00 7.36 10.11
C PRO A 264 55.60 8.40 11.06
N ALA A 265 55.80 8.03 12.32
CA ALA A 265 56.39 8.93 13.31
C ALA A 265 57.78 9.41 12.83
N SER A 266 58.01 10.73 12.87
CA SER A 266 59.34 11.31 12.66
C SER A 266 60.31 10.83 13.73
N SER A 267 61.62 10.91 13.45
CA SER A 267 62.67 10.56 14.42
C SER A 267 62.67 11.39 15.70
N VAL A 268 61.88 12.46 15.72
CA VAL A 268 61.73 13.42 16.81
C VAL A 268 60.26 13.51 17.22
N CYS A 269 59.99 13.45 18.52
CA CYS A 269 58.64 13.57 19.08
C CYS A 269 58.05 14.97 18.85
N PRO A 270 56.86 15.10 18.24
CA PRO A 270 56.26 16.41 17.95
C PRO A 270 55.73 17.17 19.18
N LEU A 271 55.75 16.57 20.38
CA LEU A 271 55.24 17.17 21.62
C LEU A 271 56.36 17.68 22.53
N CYS A 272 57.50 16.99 22.57
CA CYS A 272 58.60 17.29 23.48
C CYS A 272 59.97 17.34 22.80
N GLU A 273 60.01 17.23 21.47
CA GLU A 273 61.20 17.38 20.62
C GLU A 273 62.37 16.43 20.94
N THR A 274 62.13 15.38 21.74
CA THR A 274 63.13 14.34 22.01
C THR A 274 63.11 13.24 20.95
N PRO A 275 64.29 12.70 20.57
CA PRO A 275 64.35 11.54 19.70
C PRO A 275 63.76 10.32 20.41
N SER A 276 62.90 9.58 19.70
CA SER A 276 62.16 8.44 20.28
C SER A 276 62.23 7.22 19.37
N GLU A 277 63.19 6.33 19.64
CA GLU A 277 63.29 5.02 18.98
C GLU A 277 62.05 4.15 19.29
N SER A 278 61.54 4.22 20.51
CA SER A 278 60.33 3.49 20.91
C SER A 278 59.09 3.92 20.11
N GLY A 279 58.97 5.19 19.74
CA GLY A 279 57.88 5.68 18.91
C GLY A 279 57.92 5.14 17.48
N ILE A 280 59.12 5.00 16.92
CA ILE A 280 59.34 4.43 15.59
C ILE A 280 58.96 2.94 15.60
N GLU A 281 59.43 2.17 16.58
CA GLU A 281 59.12 0.74 16.70
C GLU A 281 57.61 0.47 16.81
N ILE A 282 56.90 1.27 17.62
CA ILE A 282 55.45 1.15 17.77
C ILE A 282 54.73 1.50 16.45
N SER A 283 55.16 2.56 15.77
CA SER A 283 54.60 2.95 14.47
C SER A 283 54.76 1.83 13.43
N GLU A 284 55.94 1.20 13.38
CA GLU A 284 56.18 0.06 12.49
C GLU A 284 55.36 -1.18 12.87
N ALA A 285 55.23 -1.48 14.17
CA ALA A 285 54.45 -2.61 14.65
C ALA A 285 52.96 -2.48 14.28
N ILE A 286 52.41 -1.26 14.36
CA ILE A 286 51.03 -0.95 13.93
C ILE A 286 50.90 -1.19 12.41
N HIS A 287 51.82 -0.67 11.60
CA HIS A 287 51.78 -0.88 10.14
C HIS A 287 51.91 -2.37 9.74
N ARG A 288 52.76 -3.14 10.41
CA ARG A 288 52.88 -4.61 10.17
C ARG A 288 51.60 -5.34 10.57
N SER A 289 51.00 -4.99 11.70
CA SER A 289 49.73 -5.58 12.13
C SER A 289 48.61 -5.29 11.14
N MET A 290 48.58 -4.09 10.56
CA MET A 290 47.64 -3.72 9.50
C MET A 290 47.84 -4.51 8.21
N SER A 291 49.09 -4.77 7.80
CA SER A 291 49.33 -5.56 6.58
C SER A 291 48.84 -7.01 6.73
N ILE A 292 48.98 -7.59 7.92
CA ILE A 292 48.50 -8.94 8.23
C ILE A 292 46.97 -8.98 8.15
N VAL A 293 46.28 -8.08 8.87
CA VAL A 293 44.80 -8.05 8.85
C VAL A 293 44.26 -7.79 7.44
N ARG A 294 44.93 -6.93 6.65
CA ARG A 294 44.55 -6.68 5.25
C ARG A 294 44.62 -7.93 4.38
N SER A 295 45.65 -8.77 4.58
CA SER A 295 45.81 -10.03 3.82
C SER A 295 44.75 -11.09 4.15
N GLU A 296 44.12 -11.00 5.33
CA GLU A 296 43.06 -11.92 5.75
C GLU A 296 41.64 -11.44 5.37
N THR A 297 41.51 -10.20 4.89
CA THR A 297 40.21 -9.58 4.50
C THR A 297 39.92 -9.55 3.00
N ILE A 298 40.90 -9.86 2.14
CA ILE A 298 40.76 -9.91 0.66
C ILE A 298 40.54 -11.36 0.23
#